data_AF-A0A8T2QWI0-F1
#
_entry.id   AF-A0A8T2QWI0-F1
#
_cell.length_a   1.000
_cell.length_b   1.000
_cell.length_c   1.000
_cell.angle_alpha   90.00
_cell.angle_beta   90.00
_cell.angle_gamma   90.00
#
_symmetry.space_group_name_H-M   'P 1'
#
loop_
_entity.id
_entity.type
_entity.pdbx_description
1 polymer ?
#
loop_
_entity_poly.entity_id
_entity_poly.type
_entity_poly.pdbx_seq_one_letter_code
_entity_poly.pdbx_strand_id
1 'polypeptide(L)'
;MVFSTEGLVKYREGQSIGVVPPGVDQNGKPHKLRLYSIASSAPGDFGDYKTVSLCVKRLVYLNDKGEEVKGVCSNFLCDLKPGEEVSITGPVGKEMLMPTDPNATIIMLATGTGIAPFRGFLWRMFFEKHEDYKFKGLAWLFLGVPTSSSLLYVDEYERMKKIAPDNFRYDLAISREQANAKGEKMYIQTRMAEYADELWELLKKDNTFVYMCGLKGMEKGIDDIMTGLAARDGYDWAQYKKDLKKNEQWNVEVY
;
A
#
# COMPACT_ATOMS: atom_id res chain seq x y z
N MET A 1 3.21 -13.21 -4.91
CA MET A 1 4.03 -13.86 -5.95
C MET A 1 5.48 -13.53 -5.67
N VAL A 2 6.44 -14.43 -5.91
CA VAL A 2 7.87 -14.20 -5.62
C VAL A 2 8.70 -14.56 -6.84
N PHE A 3 9.68 -13.71 -7.17
CA PHE A 3 10.58 -13.89 -8.31
C PHE A 3 12.04 -13.87 -7.84
N SER A 4 12.88 -14.72 -8.41
CA SER A 4 14.32 -14.61 -8.23
C SER A 4 14.86 -13.40 -8.99
N THR A 5 15.83 -12.73 -8.38
CA THR A 5 16.54 -11.58 -8.95
C THR A 5 18.03 -11.80 -8.98
N GLU A 6 18.55 -12.85 -8.32
CA GLU A 6 19.98 -13.12 -8.12
C GLU A 6 20.74 -11.91 -7.55
N GLY A 7 20.05 -11.02 -6.82
CA GLY A 7 20.61 -9.78 -6.28
C GLY A 7 20.82 -8.66 -7.31
N LEU A 8 20.36 -8.84 -8.55
CA LEU A 8 20.50 -7.86 -9.64
C LEU A 8 19.53 -6.69 -9.49
N VAL A 9 18.35 -6.92 -8.90
CA VAL A 9 17.33 -5.88 -8.66
C VAL A 9 17.48 -5.36 -7.24
N LYS A 10 18.25 -4.27 -7.07
CA LYS A 10 18.47 -3.62 -5.77
C LYS A 10 17.40 -2.57 -5.50
N TYR A 11 16.29 -3.00 -4.88
CA TYR A 11 15.19 -2.13 -4.48
C TYR A 11 15.19 -1.85 -2.98
N ARG A 12 14.35 -0.91 -2.56
CA ARG A 12 14.01 -0.66 -1.16
C ARG A 12 12.50 -0.52 -0.98
N GLU A 13 12.06 -0.52 0.27
CA GLU A 13 10.66 -0.44 0.66
C GLU A 13 9.98 0.77 0.03
N GLY A 14 8.77 0.55 -0.51
CA GLY A 14 7.97 1.59 -1.16
C GLY A 14 8.22 1.79 -2.65
N GLN A 15 9.23 1.13 -3.22
CA GLN A 15 9.45 1.19 -4.66
C GLN A 15 8.53 0.24 -5.45
N SER A 16 8.48 0.46 -6.76
CA SER A 16 7.81 -0.39 -7.73
C SER A 16 8.81 -1.05 -8.68
N ILE A 17 8.42 -2.17 -9.26
CA ILE A 17 9.06 -2.73 -10.47
C ILE A 17 8.08 -2.72 -11.64
N GLY A 18 8.61 -2.61 -12.86
CA GLY A 18 7.82 -2.76 -14.07
C GLY A 18 7.90 -4.18 -14.61
N VAL A 19 6.76 -4.78 -14.96
CA VAL A 19 6.70 -6.09 -15.62
C VAL A 19 6.28 -5.92 -17.07
N VAL A 20 7.04 -6.52 -17.99
CA VAL A 20 6.70 -6.61 -19.42
C VAL A 20 6.09 -7.99 -19.69
N PRO A 21 4.77 -8.09 -19.94
CA PRO A 21 4.18 -9.39 -20.27
C PRO A 21 4.62 -9.84 -21.68
N PRO A 22 4.73 -11.16 -21.92
CA PRO A 22 5.11 -11.70 -23.22
C PRO A 22 4.03 -11.43 -24.27
N GLY A 23 4.42 -11.49 -25.55
CA GLY A 23 3.51 -11.30 -26.67
C GLY A 23 3.47 -9.87 -27.22
N VAL A 24 2.47 -9.60 -28.06
CA VAL A 24 2.34 -8.35 -28.81
C VAL A 24 0.93 -7.79 -28.69
N ASP A 25 0.81 -6.47 -28.79
CA ASP A 25 -0.48 -5.78 -28.87
C ASP A 25 -1.15 -5.98 -30.23
N GLN A 26 -2.35 -5.39 -30.38
CA GLN A 26 -3.14 -5.43 -31.62
C GLN A 26 -2.43 -4.87 -32.86
N ASN A 27 -1.33 -4.13 -32.68
CA ASN A 27 -0.53 -3.55 -33.76
C ASN A 27 0.78 -4.33 -33.99
N GLY A 28 0.94 -5.50 -33.37
CA GLY A 28 2.14 -6.32 -33.47
C GLY A 28 3.35 -5.78 -32.70
N LYS A 29 3.16 -4.81 -31.79
CA LYS A 29 4.25 -4.25 -30.98
C LYS A 29 4.36 -4.98 -29.64
N PRO A 30 5.57 -5.19 -29.09
CA PRO A 30 5.72 -5.74 -27.74
C PRO A 30 4.88 -4.99 -26.71
N HIS A 31 4.30 -5.72 -25.76
CA HIS A 31 3.50 -5.09 -24.73
C HIS A 31 4.33 -4.09 -23.90
N LYS A 32 3.70 -2.96 -23.56
CA LYS A 32 4.30 -2.00 -22.63
C LYS A 32 4.32 -2.56 -21.20
N LEU A 33 5.32 -2.15 -20.43
CA LEU A 33 5.42 -2.50 -19.00
C LEU A 33 4.20 -2.00 -18.21
N ARG A 34 3.85 -2.73 -17.14
CA ARG A 34 2.95 -2.28 -16.07
C ARG A 34 3.72 -2.23 -14.75
N LEU A 35 3.55 -1.16 -13.98
CA LEU A 35 4.16 -1.03 -12.66
C LEU A 35 3.36 -1.79 -11.61
N TYR A 36 4.08 -2.40 -10.69
CA TYR A 36 3.54 -3.04 -9.50
C TYR A 36 4.39 -2.63 -8.30
N SER A 37 3.75 -2.11 -7.25
CA SER A 37 4.41 -1.81 -5.99
C SER A 37 4.96 -3.11 -5.38
N ILE A 38 6.21 -3.04 -4.92
CA ILE A 38 6.89 -4.21 -4.36
C ILE A 38 6.27 -4.54 -3.00
N ALA A 39 5.97 -5.82 -2.78
CA ALA A 39 5.30 -6.33 -1.59
C ALA A 39 6.24 -6.93 -0.53
N SER A 40 7.53 -7.04 -0.84
CA SER A 40 8.57 -7.51 0.07
C SER A 40 9.42 -6.34 0.57
N SER A 41 10.04 -6.52 1.74
CA SER A 41 11.17 -5.69 2.20
C SER A 41 12.39 -5.89 1.28
N ALA A 42 13.40 -5.03 1.39
CA ALA A 42 14.60 -5.04 0.55
C ALA A 42 15.36 -6.39 0.56
N PRO A 43 15.47 -7.13 1.69
CA PRO A 43 16.04 -8.48 1.69
C PRO A 43 15.20 -9.54 0.95
N GLY A 44 13.95 -9.22 0.60
CA GLY A 44 13.01 -10.18 0.03
C GLY A 44 12.41 -11.11 1.09
N ASP A 45 11.37 -11.87 0.71
CA ASP A 45 10.67 -12.78 1.64
C ASP A 45 11.58 -13.90 2.19
N PHE A 46 12.71 -14.17 1.54
CA PHE A 46 13.72 -15.16 1.96
C PHE A 46 14.90 -14.57 2.73
N GLY A 47 14.97 -13.24 2.87
CA GLY A 47 16.00 -12.56 3.67
C GLY A 47 17.42 -12.58 3.09
N ASP A 48 17.59 -12.94 1.81
CA ASP A 48 18.89 -13.16 1.16
C ASP A 48 19.23 -12.13 0.07
N TYR A 49 18.37 -11.13 -0.11
CA TYR A 49 18.45 -10.09 -1.16
C TYR A 49 18.35 -10.63 -2.59
N LYS A 50 17.89 -11.87 -2.79
CA LYS A 50 17.80 -12.51 -4.11
C LYS A 50 16.39 -12.67 -4.64
N THR A 51 15.40 -12.11 -3.95
CA THR A 51 14.00 -12.18 -4.40
C THR A 51 13.25 -10.86 -4.31
N VAL A 52 12.24 -10.72 -5.15
CA VAL A 52 11.26 -9.64 -5.10
C VAL A 52 9.85 -10.21 -5.14
N SER A 53 8.94 -9.66 -4.32
CA SER A 53 7.57 -10.14 -4.24
C SER A 53 6.56 -9.10 -4.72
N LEU A 54 5.49 -9.55 -5.38
CA LEU A 54 4.38 -8.72 -5.84
C LEU A 54 3.03 -9.18 -5.27
N CYS A 55 2.14 -8.22 -5.02
CA CYS A 55 0.72 -8.42 -4.72
C CYS A 55 -0.11 -8.05 -5.96
N VAL A 56 -0.63 -9.04 -6.68
CA VAL A 56 -1.28 -8.82 -7.98
C VAL A 56 -2.75 -9.20 -7.90
N LYS A 57 -3.63 -8.25 -8.25
CA LYS A 57 -5.05 -8.53 -8.49
C LYS A 57 -5.26 -8.84 -9.96
N ARG A 58 -5.86 -9.99 -10.26
CA ARG A 58 -6.31 -10.33 -11.62
C ARG A 58 -7.40 -9.34 -12.05
N LEU A 59 -7.13 -8.56 -13.10
CA LEU A 59 -8.11 -7.64 -13.68
C LEU A 59 -8.98 -8.37 -14.70
N VAL A 60 -10.27 -8.45 -14.41
CA VAL A 60 -11.34 -8.90 -15.31
C VAL A 60 -12.50 -7.93 -15.19
N TYR A 61 -13.03 -7.45 -16.31
CA TYR A 61 -14.18 -6.54 -16.35
C TYR A 61 -15.00 -6.76 -17.62
N LEU A 62 -16.23 -6.23 -17.66
CA LEU A 62 -17.06 -6.21 -18.86
C LEU A 62 -16.90 -4.86 -19.56
N ASN A 63 -16.68 -4.85 -20.87
CA ASN A 63 -16.70 -3.62 -21.66
C ASN A 63 -18.14 -3.12 -21.88
N ASP A 64 -18.30 -1.97 -22.54
CA ASP A 64 -19.61 -1.37 -22.81
C ASP A 64 -20.54 -2.24 -23.67
N LYS A 65 -19.99 -3.26 -24.35
CA LYS A 65 -20.74 -4.25 -25.14
C LYS A 65 -21.09 -5.50 -24.34
N GLY A 66 -20.72 -5.57 -23.06
CA GLY A 66 -20.92 -6.73 -22.20
C GLY A 66 -19.91 -7.86 -22.43
N GLU A 67 -18.83 -7.62 -23.17
CA GLU A 67 -17.79 -8.63 -23.43
C GLU A 67 -16.76 -8.65 -22.29
N GLU A 68 -16.35 -9.84 -21.86
CA GLU A 68 -15.31 -10.00 -20.85
C GLU A 68 -13.94 -9.58 -21.41
N VAL A 69 -13.30 -8.63 -20.72
CA VAL A 69 -11.95 -8.18 -21.01
C VAL A 69 -11.02 -8.55 -19.85
N LYS A 70 -9.92 -9.21 -20.20
CA LYS A 70 -8.86 -9.60 -19.27
C LYS A 70 -7.68 -8.65 -19.39
N GLY A 71 -7.27 -8.05 -18.27
CA GLY A 71 -6.06 -7.23 -18.23
C GLY A 71 -4.82 -8.06 -18.56
N VAL A 72 -4.11 -7.71 -19.62
CA VAL A 72 -2.99 -8.50 -20.18
C VAL A 72 -1.96 -8.88 -19.10
N CYS A 73 -1.34 -7.89 -18.46
CA CYS A 73 -0.21 -8.14 -17.56
C CYS A 73 -0.65 -8.82 -16.24
N SER A 74 -1.79 -8.43 -15.68
CA SER A 74 -2.27 -9.02 -14.42
C SER A 74 -2.69 -10.48 -14.60
N ASN A 75 -3.29 -10.84 -15.74
CA ASN A 75 -3.67 -12.23 -16.02
C ASN A 75 -2.42 -13.07 -16.29
N PHE A 76 -1.48 -12.57 -17.10
CA PHE A 76 -0.17 -13.20 -17.29
C PHE A 76 0.50 -13.53 -15.95
N LEU A 77 0.63 -12.54 -15.06
CA LEU A 77 1.23 -12.76 -13.75
C LEU A 77 0.43 -13.77 -12.95
N CYS A 78 -0.89 -13.62 -12.79
CA CYS A 78 -1.69 -14.54 -11.99
C CYS A 78 -1.76 -15.98 -12.56
N ASP A 79 -1.42 -16.19 -13.83
CA ASP A 79 -1.35 -17.51 -14.48
C ASP A 79 0.07 -18.11 -14.50
N LEU A 80 1.07 -17.33 -14.09
CA LEU A 80 2.49 -17.69 -14.13
C LEU A 80 2.79 -18.88 -13.19
N LYS A 81 3.53 -19.86 -13.70
CA LYS A 81 3.91 -21.08 -12.97
C LYS A 81 5.35 -21.00 -12.48
N PRO A 82 5.68 -21.67 -11.35
CA PRO A 82 7.06 -21.78 -10.91
C PRO A 82 7.98 -22.31 -12.02
N GLY A 83 9.10 -21.62 -12.25
CA GLY A 83 10.07 -21.94 -13.30
C GLY A 83 9.88 -21.16 -14.61
N GLU A 84 8.76 -20.45 -14.79
CA GLU A 84 8.58 -19.57 -15.95
C GLU A 84 9.31 -18.22 -15.76
N GLU A 85 9.86 -17.70 -16.86
CA GLU A 85 10.60 -16.44 -16.85
C GLU A 85 9.68 -15.21 -16.88
N VAL A 86 10.13 -14.13 -16.24
CA VAL A 86 9.45 -12.84 -16.23
C VAL A 86 10.41 -11.70 -16.56
N SER A 87 10.01 -10.81 -17.46
CA SER A 87 10.79 -9.61 -17.80
C SER A 87 10.49 -8.49 -16.80
N ILE A 88 11.49 -8.12 -16.00
CA ILE A 88 11.42 -7.10 -14.94
C ILE A 88 12.25 -5.87 -15.33
N THR A 89 11.75 -4.68 -14.97
CA THR A 89 12.41 -3.38 -15.11
C THR A 89 12.34 -2.61 -13.79
N GLY A 90 13.20 -1.60 -13.62
CA GLY A 90 13.26 -0.77 -12.41
C GLY A 90 14.45 -1.14 -11.51
N PRO A 91 14.37 -0.84 -10.20
CA PRO A 91 13.22 -0.28 -9.48
C PRO A 91 12.91 1.17 -9.85
N VAL A 92 11.70 1.63 -9.56
CA VAL A 92 11.24 3.03 -9.75
C VAL A 92 10.47 3.53 -8.54
N GLY A 93 10.30 4.85 -8.45
CA GLY A 93 9.54 5.50 -7.39
C GLY A 93 10.41 5.98 -6.23
N LYS A 94 10.01 7.13 -5.67
CA LYS A 94 10.60 7.76 -4.49
C LYS A 94 9.56 8.31 -3.50
N GLU A 95 8.35 8.59 -3.97
CA GLU A 95 7.24 9.13 -3.18
C GLU A 95 6.91 8.27 -1.96
N MET A 96 6.94 6.95 -2.11
CA MET A 96 6.52 6.02 -1.07
C MET A 96 7.71 5.48 -0.27
N LEU A 97 8.88 6.14 -0.27
CA LEU A 97 10.01 5.68 0.56
C LEU A 97 9.71 5.91 2.05
N MET A 98 10.17 4.99 2.90
CA MET A 98 10.06 5.11 4.36
C MET A 98 10.83 6.33 4.89
N PRO A 99 10.36 6.97 5.98
CA PRO A 99 11.13 8.01 6.65
C PRO A 99 12.36 7.38 7.31
N THR A 100 13.42 8.18 7.46
CA THR A 100 14.66 7.71 8.11
C THR A 100 14.59 7.71 9.64
N ASP A 101 13.65 8.46 10.23
CA ASP A 101 13.48 8.52 11.69
C ASP A 101 12.85 7.20 12.22
N PRO A 102 13.57 6.42 13.03
CA PRO A 102 13.01 5.19 13.60
C PRO A 102 11.89 5.42 14.63
N ASN A 103 11.70 6.65 15.11
CA ASN A 103 10.65 7.03 16.06
C ASN A 103 9.43 7.68 15.37
N ALA A 104 9.42 7.72 14.03
CA ALA A 104 8.33 8.30 13.26
C ALA A 104 7.00 7.60 13.55
N THR A 105 5.92 8.37 13.58
CA THR A 105 4.56 7.82 13.43
C THR A 105 4.28 7.63 11.95
N ILE A 106 3.92 6.42 11.54
CA ILE A 106 3.70 6.04 10.15
C ILE A 106 2.27 5.53 10.01
N ILE A 107 1.40 6.34 9.42
CA ILE A 107 0.00 6.02 9.15
C ILE A 107 -0.09 5.51 7.71
N MET A 108 -0.57 4.29 7.53
CA MET A 108 -0.66 3.60 6.24
C MET A 108 -2.11 3.37 5.87
N LEU A 109 -2.54 3.95 4.76
CA LEU A 109 -3.92 3.94 4.27
C LEU A 109 -4.00 3.10 2.99
N ALA A 110 -4.49 1.88 3.11
CA ALA A 110 -4.45 0.87 2.05
C ALA A 110 -5.84 0.48 1.54
N THR A 111 -6.00 0.34 0.22
CA THR A 111 -7.15 -0.38 -0.36
C THR A 111 -6.71 -1.47 -1.32
N GLY A 112 -7.22 -2.69 -1.11
CA GLY A 112 -6.87 -3.85 -1.95
C GLY A 112 -5.36 -4.07 -2.07
N THR A 113 -4.84 -4.11 -3.30
CA THR A 113 -3.41 -4.33 -3.56
C THR A 113 -2.50 -3.17 -3.13
N GLY A 114 -3.07 -2.02 -2.76
CA GLY A 114 -2.32 -0.91 -2.15
C GLY A 114 -1.68 -1.26 -0.81
N ILE A 115 -1.97 -2.45 -0.26
CA ILE A 115 -1.29 -3.01 0.88
C ILE A 115 0.19 -3.36 0.60
N ALA A 116 0.56 -3.56 -0.68
CA ALA A 116 1.88 -4.04 -1.09
C ALA A 116 3.06 -3.26 -0.47
N PRO A 117 3.20 -1.92 -0.66
CA PRO A 117 4.33 -1.19 -0.10
C PRO A 117 4.36 -1.29 1.44
N PHE A 118 3.19 -1.31 2.08
CA PHE A 118 3.07 -1.39 3.54
C PHE A 118 3.46 -2.75 4.09
N ARG A 119 3.26 -3.83 3.34
CA ARG A 119 3.82 -5.14 3.70
C ARG A 119 5.35 -5.07 3.80
N GLY A 120 6.02 -4.46 2.81
CA GLY A 120 7.47 -4.25 2.84
C GLY A 120 7.91 -3.38 4.03
N PHE A 121 7.21 -2.28 4.28
CA PHE A 121 7.45 -1.41 5.44
C PHE A 121 7.39 -2.20 6.76
N LEU A 122 6.30 -2.93 6.95
CA LEU A 122 6.02 -3.64 8.19
C LEU A 122 6.96 -4.83 8.42
N TRP A 123 7.38 -5.51 7.35
CA TRP A 123 8.45 -6.51 7.44
C TRP A 123 9.75 -5.89 7.95
N ARG A 124 10.18 -4.76 7.35
CA ARG A 124 11.37 -4.03 7.80
C ARG A 124 11.27 -3.54 9.24
N MET A 125 10.09 -3.11 9.68
CA MET A 125 9.86 -2.61 11.04
C MET A 125 9.83 -3.71 12.10
N PHE A 126 9.21 -4.86 11.81
CA PHE A 126 8.78 -5.80 12.85
C PHE A 126 9.31 -7.23 12.69
N PHE A 127 9.65 -7.67 11.49
CA PHE A 127 10.16 -9.04 11.26
C PHE A 127 11.65 -9.11 10.98
N GLU A 128 12.30 -7.97 10.75
CA GLU A 128 13.72 -7.89 10.46
C GLU A 128 14.50 -7.21 11.58
N LYS A 129 15.79 -7.53 11.67
CA LYS A 129 16.74 -6.85 12.55
C LYS A 129 17.77 -6.15 11.69
N HIS A 130 17.80 -4.83 11.78
CA HIS A 130 18.80 -4.00 11.11
C HIS A 130 19.67 -3.31 12.18
N GLU A 131 20.98 -3.22 11.94
CA GLU A 131 21.90 -2.55 12.86
C GLU A 131 21.66 -1.03 12.89
N ASP A 132 21.36 -0.47 11.73
CA ASP A 132 21.16 0.97 11.46
C ASP A 132 19.71 1.44 11.62
N TYR A 133 18.74 0.52 11.69
CA TYR A 133 17.32 0.84 11.80
C TYR A 133 16.59 -0.07 12.79
N LYS A 134 16.06 0.52 13.86
CA LYS A 134 15.25 -0.18 14.87
C LYS A 134 14.00 0.64 15.11
N PHE A 135 12.89 0.24 14.52
CA PHE A 135 11.63 0.97 14.65
C PHE A 135 11.16 1.00 16.11
N LYS A 136 10.82 2.20 16.58
CA LYS A 136 10.35 2.50 17.95
C LYS A 136 9.13 3.43 17.95
N GLY A 137 8.74 3.92 16.78
CA GLY A 137 7.58 4.79 16.62
C GLY A 137 6.26 4.02 16.62
N LEU A 138 5.23 4.63 16.05
CA LEU A 138 3.90 4.04 15.90
C LEU A 138 3.64 3.74 14.43
N ALA A 139 3.41 2.48 14.08
CA ALA A 139 2.91 2.08 12.78
C ALA A 139 1.40 1.81 12.89
N TRP A 140 0.60 2.48 12.07
CA TRP A 140 -0.85 2.30 12.08
C TRP A 140 -1.37 2.02 10.68
N LEU A 141 -1.77 0.79 10.45
CA LEU A 141 -2.31 0.33 9.17
C LEU A 141 -3.84 0.33 9.18
N PHE A 142 -4.43 0.97 8.19
CA PHE A 142 -5.83 0.83 7.83
C PHE A 142 -5.93 0.08 6.49
N LEU A 143 -6.67 -1.03 6.46
CA LEU A 143 -6.90 -1.83 5.24
C LEU A 143 -8.38 -1.89 4.87
N GLY A 144 -8.72 -1.30 3.72
CA GLY A 144 -10.04 -1.39 3.11
C GLY A 144 -10.16 -2.52 2.09
N VAL A 145 -11.15 -3.41 2.30
CA VAL A 145 -11.49 -4.51 1.38
C VAL A 145 -13.01 -4.67 1.23
N PRO A 146 -13.51 -5.33 0.17
CA PRO A 146 -14.94 -5.56 0.03
C PRO A 146 -15.48 -6.61 1.01
N THR A 147 -14.77 -7.71 1.21
CA THR A 147 -15.22 -8.87 2.00
C THR A 147 -14.09 -9.42 2.86
N SER A 148 -14.40 -10.20 3.89
CA SER A 148 -13.40 -10.89 4.72
C SER A 148 -12.54 -11.85 3.91
N SER A 149 -13.12 -12.50 2.89
CA SER A 149 -12.38 -13.36 1.94
C SER A 149 -11.37 -12.62 1.05
N SER A 150 -11.46 -11.28 1.01
CA SER A 150 -10.54 -10.43 0.25
C SER A 150 -9.42 -9.86 1.12
N LEU A 151 -9.37 -10.20 2.41
CA LEU A 151 -8.29 -9.77 3.31
C LEU A 151 -6.96 -10.36 2.87
N LEU A 152 -5.91 -9.54 2.89
CA LEU A 152 -4.58 -9.90 2.44
C LEU A 152 -3.64 -9.92 3.64
N TYR A 153 -2.81 -10.96 3.76
CA TYR A 153 -1.73 -11.08 4.76
C TYR A 153 -2.16 -10.99 6.24
N VAL A 154 -3.42 -11.31 6.56
CA VAL A 154 -3.97 -11.21 7.92
C VAL A 154 -3.07 -11.89 8.96
N ASP A 155 -2.63 -13.11 8.69
CA ASP A 155 -1.78 -13.87 9.61
C ASP A 155 -0.43 -13.19 9.90
N GLU A 156 0.11 -12.41 8.96
CA GLU A 156 1.34 -11.64 9.18
C GLU A 156 1.06 -10.46 10.10
N TYR A 157 0.01 -9.68 9.85
CA TYR A 157 -0.33 -8.51 10.64
C TYR A 157 -0.77 -8.84 12.06
N GLU A 158 -1.53 -9.93 12.25
CA GLU A 158 -1.89 -10.40 13.59
C GLU A 158 -0.64 -10.84 14.38
N ARG A 159 0.35 -11.45 13.71
CA ARG A 159 1.64 -11.76 14.33
C ARG A 159 2.41 -10.51 14.72
N MET A 160 2.47 -9.50 13.84
CA MET A 160 3.10 -8.21 14.13
C MET A 160 2.45 -7.52 15.34
N LYS A 161 1.11 -7.53 15.40
CA LYS A 161 0.35 -6.95 16.52
C LYS A 161 0.64 -7.66 17.84
N LYS A 162 0.83 -8.98 17.79
CA LYS A 162 1.19 -9.77 18.98
C LYS A 162 2.61 -9.48 19.48
N ILE A 163 3.58 -9.26 18.59
CA ILE A 163 4.98 -9.02 18.98
C ILE A 163 5.26 -7.55 19.34
N ALA A 164 4.47 -6.62 18.81
CA ALA A 164 4.64 -5.17 18.99
C ALA A 164 3.31 -4.46 19.27
N PRO A 165 2.56 -4.85 20.33
CA PRO A 165 1.21 -4.35 20.59
C PRO A 165 1.16 -2.84 20.87
N ASP A 166 2.25 -2.27 21.39
CA ASP A 166 2.35 -0.83 21.69
C ASP A 166 2.75 0.01 20.48
N ASN A 167 3.36 -0.61 19.46
CA ASN A 167 3.92 0.08 18.30
C ASN A 167 3.17 -0.22 17.00
N PHE A 168 2.32 -1.25 16.94
CA PHE A 168 1.57 -1.61 15.74
C PHE A 168 0.06 -1.67 15.99
N ARG A 169 -0.67 -0.81 15.26
CA ARG A 169 -2.12 -0.81 15.18
C ARG A 169 -2.58 -1.24 13.79
N TYR A 170 -3.64 -2.03 13.76
CA TYR A 170 -4.19 -2.59 12.53
C TYR A 170 -5.71 -2.56 12.58
N ASP A 171 -6.30 -1.79 11.66
CA ASP A 171 -7.73 -1.56 11.55
C ASP A 171 -8.25 -1.98 10.18
N LEU A 172 -9.34 -2.75 10.20
CA LEU A 172 -10.00 -3.28 9.00
C LEU A 172 -11.26 -2.50 8.66
N ALA A 173 -11.44 -2.22 7.37
CA ALA A 173 -12.66 -1.64 6.83
C ALA A 173 -13.26 -2.57 5.77
N ILE A 174 -14.26 -3.38 6.17
CA ILE A 174 -14.85 -4.42 5.31
C ILE A 174 -16.20 -3.93 4.76
N SER A 175 -16.15 -3.25 3.61
CA SER A 175 -17.24 -2.42 3.10
C SER A 175 -18.56 -3.13 2.76
N ARG A 176 -18.58 -4.46 2.56
CA ARG A 176 -19.81 -5.23 2.30
C ARG A 176 -20.34 -6.00 3.51
N GLU A 177 -19.60 -5.99 4.61
CA GLU A 177 -19.90 -6.82 5.81
C GLU A 177 -20.03 -5.99 7.08
N GLN A 178 -19.49 -4.76 7.08
CA GLN A 178 -19.52 -3.84 8.20
C GLN A 178 -20.20 -2.53 7.78
N ALA A 179 -20.89 -1.91 8.75
CA ALA A 179 -21.48 -0.60 8.61
C ALA A 179 -21.23 0.22 9.88
N ASN A 180 -21.19 1.55 9.75
CA ASN A 180 -21.13 2.44 10.91
C ASN A 180 -22.52 2.59 11.58
N ALA A 181 -22.58 3.39 12.64
CA ALA A 181 -23.84 3.64 13.38
C ALA A 181 -24.98 4.23 12.52
N LYS A 182 -24.68 4.84 11.37
CA LYS A 182 -25.67 5.39 10.42
C LYS A 182 -26.08 4.37 9.34
N GLY A 183 -25.56 3.15 9.37
CA GLY A 183 -25.78 2.14 8.33
C GLY A 183 -24.97 2.36 7.05
N GLU A 184 -24.00 3.27 7.05
CA GLU A 184 -23.13 3.52 5.90
C GLU A 184 -22.05 2.43 5.82
N LYS A 185 -21.70 2.00 4.61
CA LYS A 185 -20.67 0.98 4.37
C LYS A 185 -19.34 1.36 5.00
N MET A 186 -18.67 0.37 5.60
CA MET A 186 -17.36 0.56 6.23
C MET A 186 -16.22 0.60 5.20
N TYR A 187 -16.05 1.76 4.55
CA TYR A 187 -14.86 2.07 3.78
C TYR A 187 -13.73 2.59 4.69
N ILE A 188 -12.53 2.74 4.14
CA ILE A 188 -11.36 3.17 4.93
C ILE A 188 -11.61 4.52 5.63
N GLN A 189 -12.20 5.48 4.93
CA GLN A 189 -12.56 6.77 5.50
C GLN A 189 -13.59 6.60 6.63
N THR A 190 -14.58 5.71 6.46
CA THR A 190 -15.57 5.42 7.50
C THR A 190 -14.92 4.89 8.77
N ARG A 191 -13.91 4.02 8.65
CA ARG A 191 -13.14 3.51 9.79
C ARG A 191 -12.26 4.60 10.40
N MET A 192 -11.59 5.42 9.58
CA MET A 192 -10.79 6.56 10.08
C MET A 192 -11.63 7.57 10.86
N ALA A 193 -12.90 7.76 10.49
CA ALA A 193 -13.81 8.66 11.21
C ALA A 193 -14.04 8.25 12.68
N GLU A 194 -13.87 6.97 13.02
CA GLU A 194 -13.95 6.48 14.40
C GLU A 194 -12.76 6.92 15.27
N TYR A 195 -11.65 7.29 14.61
CA TYR A 195 -10.41 7.74 15.24
C TYR A 195 -10.03 9.16 14.80
N ALA A 196 -11.00 9.95 14.33
CA ALA A 196 -10.75 11.19 13.61
C ALA A 196 -9.92 12.19 14.41
N ASP A 197 -10.25 12.39 15.69
CA ASP A 197 -9.55 13.32 16.57
C ASP A 197 -8.12 12.82 16.86
N GLU A 198 -7.94 11.52 17.10
CA GLU A 198 -6.60 10.94 17.33
C GLU A 198 -5.70 11.07 16.08
N LEU A 199 -6.23 10.77 14.90
CA LEU A 199 -5.52 10.92 13.63
C LEU A 199 -5.14 12.38 13.39
N TRP A 200 -6.01 13.33 13.72
CA TRP A 200 -5.72 14.75 13.59
C TRP A 200 -4.61 15.21 14.55
N GLU A 201 -4.65 14.79 15.82
CA GLU A 201 -3.58 15.09 16.79
C GLU A 201 -2.24 14.47 16.38
N LEU A 202 -2.24 13.26 15.80
CA LEU A 202 -1.03 12.67 15.23
C LEU A 202 -0.51 13.51 14.07
N LEU A 203 -1.38 13.93 13.14
CA LEU A 203 -1.00 14.67 11.94
C LEU A 203 -0.42 16.07 12.22
N LYS A 204 -0.69 16.64 13.40
CA LYS A 204 -0.08 17.90 13.85
C LYS A 204 1.38 17.74 14.31
N LYS A 205 1.87 16.52 14.51
CA LYS A 205 3.25 16.26 14.96
C LYS A 205 4.20 16.24 13.77
N ASP A 206 5.37 16.85 13.95
CA ASP A 206 6.41 16.91 12.91
C ASP A 206 6.99 15.54 12.53
N ASN A 207 6.82 14.52 13.38
CA ASN A 207 7.30 13.15 13.12
C ASN A 207 6.21 12.21 12.59
N THR A 208 5.07 12.72 12.12
CA THR A 208 4.00 11.90 11.54
C THR A 208 4.03 11.92 10.03
N PHE A 209 4.06 10.73 9.43
CA PHE A 209 4.09 10.49 7.99
C PHE A 209 2.88 9.66 7.59
N VAL A 210 2.09 10.18 6.67
CA VAL A 210 0.94 9.49 6.08
C VAL A 210 1.32 8.96 4.71
N TYR A 211 1.01 7.70 4.47
CA TYR A 211 1.15 7.05 3.19
C TYR A 211 -0.19 6.50 2.74
N MET A 212 -0.54 6.74 1.47
CA MET A 212 -1.79 6.27 0.88
C MET A 212 -1.51 5.50 -0.40
N CYS A 213 -2.04 4.28 -0.49
CA CYS A 213 -1.86 3.45 -1.67
C CYS A 213 -3.09 2.59 -1.99
N GLY A 214 -3.39 2.43 -3.28
CA GLY A 214 -4.45 1.56 -3.76
C GLY A 214 -5.30 2.22 -4.86
N LEU A 215 -6.61 1.96 -4.81
CA LEU A 215 -7.53 2.35 -5.88
C LEU A 215 -7.68 3.87 -5.98
N LYS A 216 -7.54 4.41 -7.19
CA LYS A 216 -7.88 5.80 -7.48
C LYS A 216 -9.30 6.15 -7.01
N GLY A 217 -9.42 7.25 -6.28
CA GLY A 217 -10.68 7.72 -5.70
C GLY A 217 -10.81 7.48 -4.20
N MET A 218 -9.97 6.64 -3.57
CA MET A 218 -9.94 6.51 -2.11
C MET A 218 -9.57 7.83 -1.42
N GLU A 219 -8.74 8.66 -2.07
CA GLU A 219 -8.32 9.98 -1.59
C GLU A 219 -9.49 10.90 -1.25
N LYS A 220 -10.55 10.89 -2.07
CA LYS A 220 -11.67 11.82 -1.93
C LYS A 220 -12.37 11.68 -0.57
N GLY A 221 -12.71 10.44 -0.21
CA GLY A 221 -13.37 10.19 1.07
C GLY A 221 -12.49 10.53 2.28
N ILE A 222 -11.17 10.40 2.13
CA ILE A 222 -10.21 10.77 3.17
C ILE A 222 -10.11 12.30 3.26
N ASP A 223 -10.02 13.00 2.13
CA ASP A 223 -10.01 14.47 2.09
C ASP A 223 -11.28 15.08 2.69
N ASP A 224 -12.45 14.47 2.47
CA ASP A 224 -13.72 14.92 3.06
C ASP A 224 -13.67 14.89 4.60
N ILE A 225 -13.08 13.84 5.19
CA ILE A 225 -12.89 13.73 6.65
C ILE A 225 -11.89 14.75 7.16
N MET A 226 -10.73 14.83 6.50
CA MET A 226 -9.66 15.73 6.92
C MET A 226 -10.05 17.20 6.81
N THR A 227 -10.88 17.55 5.83
CA THR A 227 -11.45 18.91 5.69
C THR A 227 -12.28 19.29 6.91
N GLY A 228 -13.14 18.38 7.37
CA GLY A 228 -13.96 18.60 8.56
C GLY A 228 -13.12 18.74 9.85
N LEU A 229 -12.03 17.98 9.97
CA LEU A 229 -11.12 18.04 11.12
C LEU A 229 -10.29 19.32 11.12
N ALA A 230 -9.66 19.65 9.99
CA ALA A 230 -8.85 20.86 9.83
C ALA A 230 -9.67 22.12 10.14
N ALA A 231 -10.90 22.20 9.63
CA ALA A 231 -11.77 23.37 9.84
C ALA A 231 -12.13 23.59 11.32
N ARG A 232 -12.25 22.54 12.13
CA ARG A 232 -12.52 22.66 13.59
C ARG A 232 -11.38 23.36 14.32
N ASP A 233 -10.15 23.12 13.90
CA ASP A 233 -8.94 23.72 14.47
C ASP A 233 -8.51 25.00 13.73
N GLY A 234 -9.33 25.52 12.83
CA GLY A 234 -9.07 26.78 12.11
C GLY A 234 -8.09 26.65 10.94
N TYR A 235 -7.82 25.44 10.44
CA TYR A 235 -6.96 25.19 9.28
C TYR A 235 -7.78 25.03 7.99
N ASP A 236 -7.21 25.48 6.88
CA ASP A 236 -7.65 25.09 5.54
C ASP A 236 -6.95 23.80 5.13
N TRP A 237 -7.70 22.70 4.98
CA TRP A 237 -7.11 21.38 4.66
C TRP A 237 -6.34 21.38 3.35
N ALA A 238 -6.82 22.09 2.32
CA ALA A 238 -6.15 22.10 1.02
C ALA A 238 -4.76 22.74 1.11
N GLN A 239 -4.61 23.81 1.88
CA GLN A 239 -3.32 24.44 2.15
C GLN A 239 -2.47 23.58 3.09
N TYR A 240 -3.02 23.09 4.20
CA TYR A 240 -2.29 22.25 5.16
C TYR A 240 -1.75 20.98 4.50
N LYS A 241 -2.54 20.32 3.65
CA LYS A 241 -2.12 19.16 2.85
C LYS A 241 -0.98 19.48 1.88
N LYS A 242 -0.95 20.68 1.28
CA LYS A 242 0.19 21.11 0.44
C LYS A 242 1.47 21.23 1.25
N ASP A 243 1.37 21.76 2.47
CA ASP A 243 2.52 21.90 3.36
C ASP A 243 3.00 20.53 3.85
N LEU A 244 2.10 19.61 4.22
CA LEU A 244 2.44 18.22 4.53
C LEU A 244 3.14 17.52 3.35
N LYS A 245 2.64 17.70 2.12
CA LYS A 245 3.28 17.16 0.91
C LYS A 245 4.70 17.72 0.71
N LYS A 246 4.86 19.03 0.89
CA LYS A 246 6.17 19.69 0.78
C LYS A 246 7.17 19.17 1.82
N ASN A 247 6.67 18.79 3.00
CA ASN A 247 7.45 18.22 4.10
C ASN A 247 7.57 16.69 4.03
N GLU A 248 7.15 16.04 2.93
CA GLU A 248 7.19 14.58 2.74
C GLU A 248 6.36 13.79 3.78
N GLN A 249 5.41 14.45 4.46
CA GLN A 249 4.54 13.85 5.48
C GLN A 249 3.20 13.36 4.91
N TRP A 250 2.92 13.63 3.63
CA TRP A 250 1.71 13.16 2.95
C TRP A 250 2.05 12.59 1.57
N ASN A 251 2.20 11.28 1.51
CA ASN A 251 2.73 10.54 0.36
C ASN A 251 1.62 9.70 -0.28
N VAL A 252 1.44 9.82 -1.60
CA VAL A 252 0.30 9.17 -2.29
C VAL A 252 0.72 8.46 -3.58
N GLU A 253 0.40 7.17 -3.67
CA GLU A 253 0.52 6.35 -4.87
C GLU A 253 -0.79 5.59 -5.14
N VAL A 254 -1.70 6.18 -5.94
CA VAL A 254 -2.98 5.56 -6.32
C VAL A 254 -3.06 5.30 -7.82
N TYR A 255 -3.74 4.21 -8.20
CA TYR A 255 -3.85 3.73 -9.58
C TYR A 255 -5.23 3.20 -9.94
#